data_AF-A0A8X6Q137-F1
#
_entry.id   AF-A0A8X6Q137-F1
#
_cell.length_a   1.000
_cell.length_b   1.000
_cell.length_c   1.000
_cell.angle_alpha   90.00
_cell.angle_beta   90.00
_cell.angle_gamma   90.00
#
_symmetry.space_group_name_H-M   'P 1'
#
loop_
_entity.id
_entity.type
_entity.pdbx_description
1 polymer ?
#
loop_
_entity_poly.entity_id
_entity_poly.type
_entity_poly.pdbx_seq_one_letter_code
_entity_poly.pdbx_strand_id
1 'polypeptide(L)'
;MRGDSSRFLIFVTGGAGVGKTFTFNTLKEKVNRIHKKNVVKVAALTGVAAILVGGSTLHSMFKLPIERDGKSEHMGPLPGVYLEVLSNRWRDIKFLFIDEISMVPYKMLYNIDTRLRQLKNNLDEPFGGINVIVFGDLMQLPPVRGLQVFQKPNSQHLSLHLWRLFGLVELTHNMRQQGDISFVDLLNALRVGKMEAKHFDILI
;
A
#
# COMPACT_ATOMS: atom_id res chain seq x y z
N MET A 1 -3.95 15.18 28.95
CA MET A 1 -3.64 13.93 28.21
C MET A 1 -2.67 14.26 27.08
N ARG A 2 -1.37 13.99 27.26
CA ARG A 2 -0.40 14.04 26.17
C ARG A 2 -0.63 12.78 25.34
N GLY A 3 -1.26 12.93 24.17
CA GLY A 3 -1.55 11.82 23.27
C GLY A 3 -0.23 11.24 22.77
N ASP A 4 -0.02 9.96 23.05
CA ASP A 4 1.05 9.16 22.46
C ASP A 4 1.00 9.36 20.93
N SER A 5 2.04 9.94 20.35
CA SER A 5 2.08 10.31 18.94
C SER A 5 2.42 9.09 18.07
N SER A 6 1.77 7.97 18.34
CA SER A 6 1.95 6.74 17.57
C SER A 6 1.37 6.95 16.18
N ARG A 7 2.24 7.08 15.17
CA ARG A 7 1.81 7.17 13.78
C ARG A 7 1.31 5.81 13.29
N PHE A 8 0.26 5.84 12.48
CA PHE A 8 -0.31 4.64 11.90
C PHE A 8 0.45 4.27 10.63
N LEU A 9 1.39 3.32 10.76
CA LEU A 9 1.94 2.56 9.65
C LEU A 9 1.33 1.16 9.73
N ILE A 10 0.30 0.90 8.92
CA ILE A 10 -0.52 -0.31 9.04
C ILE A 10 -0.58 -1.04 7.70
N PHE A 11 -0.32 -2.34 7.73
CA PHE A 11 -0.58 -3.24 6.62
C PHE A 11 -1.85 -4.05 6.92
N VAL A 12 -2.89 -3.82 6.13
CA VAL A 12 -4.15 -4.56 6.17
C VAL A 12 -4.13 -5.66 5.11
N THR A 13 -4.15 -6.91 5.56
CA THR A 13 -4.19 -8.10 4.70
C THR A 13 -5.48 -8.90 4.90
N GLY A 14 -5.67 -9.91 4.07
CA GLY A 14 -6.73 -10.89 4.23
C GLY A 14 -7.05 -11.59 2.91
N GLY A 15 -7.82 -12.67 2.97
CA GLY A 15 -8.18 -13.46 1.79
C GLY A 15 -9.08 -12.74 0.79
N ALA A 16 -9.47 -13.43 -0.27
CA ALA A 16 -10.55 -12.95 -1.14
C ALA A 16 -11.87 -12.90 -0.34
N GLY A 17 -12.71 -11.89 -0.60
CA GLY A 17 -14.05 -11.82 0.00
C GLY A 17 -14.14 -11.36 1.46
N VAL A 18 -13.03 -11.15 2.17
CA VAL A 18 -13.02 -10.70 3.60
C VAL A 18 -13.34 -9.21 3.82
N GLY A 19 -13.83 -8.51 2.80
CA GLY A 19 -14.23 -7.10 2.94
C GLY A 19 -13.08 -6.08 2.98
N LYS A 20 -11.89 -6.38 2.43
CA LYS A 20 -10.76 -5.42 2.31
C LYS A 20 -11.19 -4.08 1.69
N THR A 21 -11.81 -4.12 0.51
CA THR A 21 -12.28 -2.91 -0.20
C THR A 21 -13.35 -2.14 0.57
N PHE A 22 -14.26 -2.85 1.27
CA PHE A 22 -15.26 -2.22 2.12
C PHE A 22 -14.61 -1.50 3.31
N THR A 23 -13.65 -2.16 3.96
CA THR A 23 -12.87 -1.59 5.07
C THR A 23 -12.08 -0.37 4.61
N PHE A 24 -11.43 -0.46 3.44
CA PHE A 24 -10.70 0.64 2.82
C PHE A 24 -11.58 1.90 2.66
N ASN A 25 -12.75 1.74 2.04
CA ASN A 25 -13.65 2.86 1.76
C ASN A 25 -14.27 3.43 3.04
N THR A 26 -14.73 2.57 3.95
CA THR A 26 -15.30 2.98 5.23
C THR A 26 -14.28 3.75 6.07
N LEU A 27 -13.03 3.29 6.10
CA LEU A 27 -11.96 3.97 6.84
C LEU A 27 -11.64 5.34 6.22
N LYS A 28 -11.51 5.41 4.89
CA LYS A 28 -11.29 6.66 4.16
C LYS A 28 -12.36 7.70 4.49
N GLU A 29 -13.63 7.31 4.41
CA GLU A 29 -14.77 8.18 4.72
C GLU A 29 -14.76 8.63 6.18
N LYS A 30 -14.56 7.69 7.12
CA LYS A 30 -14.53 7.99 8.55
C LYS A 30 -13.40 8.94 8.92
N VAL A 31 -12.20 8.76 8.36
CA VAL A 31 -11.05 9.64 8.58
C VAL A 31 -11.34 11.05 8.06
N ASN A 32 -11.81 11.17 6.81
CA ASN A 32 -12.14 12.49 6.24
C ASN A 32 -13.26 13.19 7.03
N ARG A 33 -14.27 12.43 7.50
CA ARG A 33 -15.37 12.96 8.33
C ARG A 33 -14.87 13.47 9.68
N ILE A 34 -14.00 12.72 10.36
CA ILE A 34 -13.40 13.13 11.65
C ILE A 34 -12.60 14.42 11.48
N HIS A 35 -11.83 14.53 10.39
CA HIS A 35 -11.04 15.72 10.10
C HIS A 35 -11.82 16.86 9.44
N LYS A 36 -13.11 16.66 9.10
CA LYS A 36 -13.97 17.61 8.40
C LYS A 36 -13.37 18.17 7.11
N LYS A 37 -12.43 17.43 6.48
CA LYS A 37 -11.74 17.80 5.24
C LYS A 37 -11.10 16.57 4.60
N ASN A 38 -10.78 16.67 3.31
CA ASN A 38 -10.09 15.61 2.57
C ASN A 38 -8.60 15.54 2.97
N VAL A 39 -8.28 14.71 3.95
CA VAL A 39 -6.91 14.49 4.45
C VAL A 39 -6.29 13.17 3.98
N VAL A 40 -7.06 12.34 3.28
CA VAL A 40 -6.62 11.04 2.75
C VAL A 40 -6.29 11.15 1.27
N LYS A 41 -5.08 10.75 0.88
CA LYS A 41 -4.72 10.45 -0.52
C LYS A 41 -4.77 8.95 -0.74
N VAL A 42 -5.30 8.53 -1.89
CA VAL A 42 -5.45 7.14 -2.27
C VAL A 42 -4.61 6.85 -3.51
N ALA A 43 -3.82 5.79 -3.46
CA ALA A 43 -3.00 5.35 -4.57
C ALA A 43 -3.02 3.84 -4.78
N ALA A 44 -2.65 3.41 -5.97
CA ALA A 44 -2.36 2.00 -6.29
C ALA A 44 -1.24 1.93 -7.33
N LEU A 45 -0.69 0.73 -7.57
CA LEU A 45 0.34 0.56 -8.58
C LEU A 45 -0.21 0.71 -10.01
N THR A 46 -1.31 0.01 -10.31
CA THR A 46 -1.90 -0.05 -11.65
C THR A 46 -3.00 1.00 -11.84
N GLY A 47 -3.23 1.41 -13.08
CA GLY A 47 -4.29 2.37 -13.42
C GLY A 47 -5.69 1.85 -13.07
N VAL A 48 -5.96 0.58 -13.35
CA VAL A 48 -7.25 -0.06 -13.06
C VAL A 48 -7.52 -0.08 -11.55
N ALA A 49 -6.55 -0.54 -10.75
CA ALA A 49 -6.69 -0.54 -9.29
C ALA A 49 -6.89 0.89 -8.76
N ALA A 50 -6.11 1.87 -9.24
CA ALA A 50 -6.25 3.26 -8.82
C ALA A 50 -7.65 3.83 -9.09
N ILE A 51 -8.25 3.53 -10.24
CA ILE A 51 -9.62 3.94 -10.58
C ILE A 51 -10.63 3.28 -9.63
N LEU A 52 -10.50 1.98 -9.37
CA LEU A 52 -11.42 1.23 -8.50
C LEU A 52 -11.48 1.78 -7.07
N VAL A 53 -10.36 2.28 -6.54
CA VAL A 53 -10.33 2.90 -5.20
C VAL A 53 -10.54 4.43 -5.21
N GLY A 54 -10.80 5.01 -6.38
CA GLY A 54 -11.02 6.45 -6.56
C GLY A 54 -9.77 7.29 -6.28
N GLY A 55 -8.60 6.79 -6.66
CA GLY A 55 -7.29 7.41 -6.45
C GLY A 55 -6.51 7.63 -7.75
N SER A 56 -5.19 7.70 -7.60
CA SER A 56 -4.26 7.84 -8.74
C SER A 56 -3.12 6.84 -8.63
N THR A 57 -2.39 6.59 -9.72
CA THR A 57 -1.25 5.69 -9.65
C THR A 57 -0.12 6.25 -8.78
N LEU A 58 0.67 5.37 -8.13
CA LEU A 58 1.84 5.77 -7.33
C LEU A 58 2.82 6.61 -8.16
N HIS A 59 3.06 6.21 -9.41
CA HIS A 59 3.92 6.94 -10.33
C HIS A 59 3.44 8.38 -10.58
N SER A 60 2.16 8.56 -10.89
CA SER A 60 1.60 9.90 -11.17
C SER A 60 1.53 10.78 -9.91
N MET A 61 1.14 10.18 -8.78
CA MET A 61 0.97 10.86 -7.50
C MET A 61 2.30 11.44 -6.99
N PHE A 62 3.35 10.62 -7.03
CA PHE A 62 4.64 11.00 -6.48
C PHE A 62 5.63 11.48 -7.52
N LYS A 63 5.30 11.50 -8.82
CA LYS A 63 6.25 11.82 -9.89
C LYS A 63 7.51 10.95 -9.78
N LEU A 64 7.29 9.64 -9.69
CA LEU A 64 8.38 8.66 -9.60
C LEU A 64 8.99 8.44 -10.99
N PRO A 65 10.31 8.21 -11.08
CA PRO A 65 10.94 7.81 -12.34
C PRO A 65 10.38 6.47 -12.81
N ILE A 66 10.24 6.32 -14.12
CA ILE A 66 9.84 5.06 -14.76
C ILE A 66 11.12 4.37 -15.22
N GLU A 67 11.30 3.09 -14.86
CA GLU A 67 12.42 2.32 -15.39
C GLU A 67 12.22 2.08 -16.89
N ARG A 68 13.13 2.60 -17.70
CA ARG A 68 13.19 2.37 -19.16
C ARG A 68 14.47 1.59 -19.46
N ASP A 69 14.36 0.53 -20.25
CA ASP A 69 15.49 -0.25 -20.78
C ASP A 69 16.50 -0.75 -19.73
N GLY A 70 16.02 -1.16 -18.56
CA GLY A 70 16.86 -1.71 -17.48
C GLY A 70 17.73 -0.68 -16.77
N LYS A 71 17.68 0.60 -17.17
CA LYS A 71 18.33 1.70 -16.47
C LYS A 71 17.31 2.41 -15.60
N SER A 72 17.50 2.31 -14.29
CA SER A 72 16.76 3.15 -13.36
C SER A 72 17.23 4.59 -13.54
N GLU A 73 16.36 5.47 -14.00
CA GLU A 73 16.57 6.90 -13.74
C GLU A 73 16.73 7.05 -12.22
N HIS A 74 17.82 7.70 -11.79
CA HIS A 74 18.01 8.03 -10.39
C HIS A 74 16.85 8.91 -9.95
N MET A 75 16.32 8.65 -8.75
CA MET A 75 15.37 9.59 -8.15
C MET A 75 16.14 10.85 -7.75
N GLY A 76 16.28 11.77 -8.69
CA GLY A 76 16.79 13.11 -8.43
C GLY A 76 15.79 13.92 -7.60
N PRO A 77 16.25 15.01 -6.97
CA PRO A 77 15.34 16.00 -6.40
C PRO A 77 14.41 16.51 -7.50
N LEU A 78 13.12 16.71 -7.17
CA LEU A 78 12.23 17.39 -8.09
C LEU A 78 12.74 18.81 -8.34
N PRO A 79 12.63 19.35 -9.57
CA PRO A 79 12.90 20.76 -9.79
C PRO A 79 12.02 21.62 -8.86
N GLY A 80 12.55 22.74 -8.37
CA GLY A 80 11.95 23.53 -7.28
C GLY A 80 10.46 23.86 -7.51
N VAL A 81 10.09 24.24 -8.73
CA VAL A 81 8.70 24.55 -9.11
C VAL A 81 7.77 23.34 -8.94
N TYR A 82 8.20 22.15 -9.38
CA TYR A 82 7.38 20.93 -9.24
C TYR A 82 7.29 20.47 -7.79
N LEU A 83 8.38 20.62 -7.04
CA LEU A 83 8.39 20.30 -5.61
C LEU A 83 7.43 21.20 -4.86
N GLU A 84 7.45 22.52 -5.08
CA GLU A 84 6.56 23.47 -4.44
C GLU A 84 5.08 23.16 -4.72
N VAL A 85 4.72 22.95 -5.99
CA VAL A 85 3.35 22.61 -6.39
C VAL A 85 2.91 21.29 -5.75
N LEU A 86 3.80 20.30 -5.66
CA LEU A 86 3.47 19.01 -5.02
C LEU A 86 3.38 19.17 -3.49
N SER A 87 4.30 19.89 -2.85
CA SER A 87 4.29 20.17 -1.41
C SER A 87 3.00 20.89 -0.99
N ASN A 88 2.55 21.88 -1.78
CA ASN A 88 1.28 22.55 -1.55
C ASN A 88 0.08 21.58 -1.63
N ARG A 89 0.08 20.65 -2.59
CA ARG A 89 -0.96 19.60 -2.70
C ARG A 89 -0.93 18.59 -1.55
N TRP A 90 0.22 18.40 -0.93
CA TRP A 90 0.41 17.47 0.18
C TRP A 90 0.30 18.14 1.56
N ARG A 91 0.29 19.47 1.65
CA ARG A 91 0.31 20.24 2.89
C ARG A 91 -0.71 19.74 3.93
N ASP A 92 -1.97 19.62 3.53
CA ASP A 92 -3.08 19.24 4.42
C ASP A 92 -3.31 17.72 4.54
N ILE A 93 -2.58 16.91 3.78
CA ILE A 93 -2.73 15.46 3.75
C ILE A 93 -2.09 14.84 4.99
N LYS A 94 -2.85 13.97 5.68
CA LYS A 94 -2.43 13.28 6.91
C LYS A 94 -2.35 11.77 6.75
N PHE A 95 -2.99 11.22 5.73
CA PHE A 95 -3.06 9.80 5.46
C PHE A 95 -2.77 9.51 3.99
N LEU A 96 -1.96 8.50 3.73
CA LEU A 96 -1.78 7.86 2.43
C LEU A 96 -2.31 6.44 2.51
N PHE A 97 -3.28 6.12 1.67
CA PHE A 97 -3.78 4.76 1.50
C PHE A 97 -3.22 4.19 0.19
N ILE A 98 -2.62 3.00 0.25
CA ILE A 98 -2.09 2.30 -0.92
C ILE A 98 -2.84 0.98 -1.06
N ASP A 99 -3.50 0.76 -2.20
CA ASP A 99 -4.10 -0.52 -2.53
C ASP A 99 -3.16 -1.38 -3.40
N GLU A 100 -3.37 -2.69 -3.38
CA GLU A 100 -2.57 -3.70 -4.08
C GLU A 100 -1.06 -3.63 -3.76
N ILE A 101 -0.71 -3.57 -2.47
CA ILE A 101 0.67 -3.46 -2.01
C ILE A 101 1.57 -4.64 -2.42
N SER A 102 0.98 -5.81 -2.70
CA SER A 102 1.70 -7.02 -3.14
C SER A 102 2.49 -6.81 -4.42
N MET A 103 1.97 -5.98 -5.34
CA MET A 103 2.62 -5.70 -6.60
C MET A 103 3.69 -4.59 -6.49
N VAL A 104 3.77 -3.88 -5.37
CA VAL A 104 4.68 -2.73 -5.20
C VAL A 104 6.10 -3.22 -4.86
N PRO A 105 7.14 -2.87 -5.62
CA PRO A 105 8.51 -3.22 -5.27
C PRO A 105 9.01 -2.46 -4.03
N TYR A 106 9.89 -3.06 -3.22
CA TYR A 106 10.50 -2.39 -2.05
C TYR A 106 11.16 -1.05 -2.41
N LYS A 107 11.88 -1.00 -3.54
CA LYS A 107 12.51 0.23 -4.06
C LYS A 107 11.49 1.34 -4.28
N MET A 108 10.28 1.01 -4.74
CA MET A 108 9.21 1.99 -4.92
C MET A 108 8.68 2.49 -3.58
N LEU A 109 8.52 1.61 -2.59
CA LEU A 109 8.16 2.01 -1.22
C LEU A 109 9.18 2.98 -0.61
N TYR A 110 10.47 2.69 -0.78
CA TYR A 110 11.56 3.59 -0.39
C TYR A 110 11.52 4.94 -1.11
N ASN A 111 11.19 4.90 -2.40
CA ASN A 111 11.06 6.11 -3.19
C ASN A 111 9.88 6.99 -2.72
N ILE A 112 8.77 6.36 -2.33
CA ILE A 112 7.60 7.05 -1.76
C ILE A 112 7.96 7.71 -0.43
N ASP A 113 8.64 6.98 0.47
CA ASP A 113 9.14 7.51 1.75
C ASP A 113 10.03 8.74 1.53
N THR A 114 11.05 8.62 0.69
CA THR A 114 11.97 9.72 0.36
C THR A 114 11.22 10.94 -0.19
N ARG A 115 10.26 10.73 -1.10
CA ARG A 115 9.48 11.83 -1.68
C ARG A 115 8.58 12.49 -0.63
N LEU A 116 7.95 11.72 0.25
CA LEU A 116 7.11 12.27 1.31
C LEU A 116 7.89 13.10 2.34
N ARG A 117 9.08 12.65 2.72
CA ARG A 117 10.01 13.41 3.56
C ARG A 117 10.34 14.78 2.96
N GLN A 118 10.60 14.83 1.65
CA GLN A 118 10.80 16.08 0.91
C GLN A 118 9.55 16.97 0.91
N LEU A 119 8.38 16.38 0.60
CA LEU A 119 7.12 17.12 0.50
C LEU A 119 6.62 17.69 1.83
N LYS A 120 6.94 17.01 2.92
CA LYS A 120 6.58 17.43 4.28
C LYS A 120 7.64 18.25 4.99
N ASN A 121 8.79 18.44 4.34
CA ASN A 121 9.97 19.06 4.95
C ASN A 121 10.31 18.43 6.31
N ASN A 122 10.26 17.10 6.38
CA ASN A 122 10.49 16.34 7.59
C ASN A 122 11.34 15.10 7.23
N LEU A 123 12.66 15.31 7.19
CA LEU A 123 13.62 14.35 6.62
C LEU A 123 13.94 13.18 7.54
N ASP A 124 13.81 13.38 8.85
CA ASP A 124 14.17 12.38 9.86
C ASP A 124 13.04 11.38 10.10
N GLU A 125 11.83 11.71 9.69
CA GLU A 125 10.64 10.96 10.00
C GLU A 125 10.18 10.08 8.83
N PRO A 126 9.94 8.77 9.05
CA PRO A 126 9.37 7.90 8.04
C PRO A 126 8.09 8.51 7.44
N PHE A 127 8.03 8.48 6.10
CA PHE A 127 6.97 9.03 5.27
C PHE A 127 6.69 10.52 5.53
N GLY A 128 7.69 11.28 5.98
CA GLY A 128 7.52 12.70 6.33
C GLY A 128 6.53 12.93 7.48
N GLY A 129 6.28 11.88 8.27
CA GLY A 129 5.40 11.89 9.42
C GLY A 129 3.90 11.82 9.14
N ILE A 130 3.48 11.42 7.94
CA ILE A 130 2.08 11.06 7.70
C ILE A 130 1.79 9.62 8.11
N ASN A 131 0.51 9.32 8.27
CA ASN A 131 0.03 7.95 8.43
C ASN A 131 -0.01 7.25 7.06
N VAL A 132 0.43 6.00 7.00
CA VAL A 132 0.41 5.19 5.79
C VAL A 132 -0.31 3.88 6.08
N ILE A 133 -1.39 3.63 5.34
CA ILE A 133 -2.16 2.38 5.45
C ILE A 133 -2.09 1.70 4.10
N VAL A 134 -1.52 0.50 4.08
CA VAL A 134 -1.38 -0.29 2.86
C VAL A 134 -2.30 -1.50 2.92
N PHE A 135 -2.95 -1.79 1.80
CA PHE A 135 -3.90 -2.88 1.62
C PHE A 135 -3.40 -3.82 0.53
N GLY A 136 -3.66 -5.10 0.70
CA GLY A 136 -3.38 -6.10 -0.33
C GLY A 136 -3.22 -7.48 0.28
N ASP A 137 -2.71 -8.41 -0.51
CA ASP A 137 -2.45 -9.77 -0.08
C ASP A 137 -1.11 -10.22 -0.66
N LEU A 138 -0.10 -10.33 0.19
CA LEU A 138 1.29 -10.66 -0.22
C LEU A 138 1.41 -12.07 -0.81
N MET A 139 0.39 -12.91 -0.67
CA MET A 139 0.34 -14.24 -1.29
C MET A 139 -0.22 -14.21 -2.72
N GLN A 140 -0.68 -13.05 -3.20
CA GLN A 140 -1.13 -12.87 -4.58
C GLN A 140 0.07 -12.54 -5.50
N LEU A 141 -0.19 -11.81 -6.59
CA LEU A 141 0.82 -11.46 -7.59
C LEU A 141 1.93 -10.60 -6.97
N PRO A 142 3.20 -11.05 -7.02
CA PRO A 142 4.33 -10.25 -6.60
C PRO A 142 4.62 -9.14 -7.63
N PRO A 143 5.55 -8.22 -7.34
CA PRO A 143 5.97 -7.22 -8.31
C PRO A 143 6.54 -7.88 -9.57
N VAL A 144 6.21 -7.34 -10.74
CA VAL A 144 6.72 -7.85 -12.03
C VAL A 144 8.25 -7.78 -12.11
N ARG A 145 8.84 -6.75 -11.49
CA ARG A 145 10.29 -6.57 -11.38
C ARG A 145 10.66 -6.04 -9.99
N GLY A 146 11.81 -6.47 -9.49
CA GLY A 146 12.34 -6.06 -8.20
C GLY A 146 11.87 -6.94 -7.03
N LEU A 147 12.34 -6.58 -5.83
CA LEU A 147 12.05 -7.31 -4.60
C LEU A 147 10.68 -6.94 -4.04
N GLN A 148 9.99 -7.90 -3.42
CA GLN A 148 8.75 -7.64 -2.69
C GLN A 148 8.98 -6.67 -1.53
N VAL A 149 7.93 -5.98 -1.08
CA VAL A 149 8.03 -4.98 0.01
C VAL A 149 8.66 -5.50 1.30
N PHE A 150 8.58 -6.80 1.59
CA PHE A 150 9.18 -7.41 2.79
C PHE A 150 10.61 -7.94 2.57
N GLN A 151 11.16 -7.80 1.36
CA GLN A 151 12.50 -8.24 1.00
C GLN A 151 13.43 -7.03 0.87
N LYS A 152 14.41 -6.91 1.77
CA LYS A 152 15.41 -5.84 1.73
C LYS A 152 16.51 -6.13 0.70
N PRO A 153 16.93 -5.17 -0.14
CA PRO A 153 18.12 -5.32 -0.98
C PRO A 153 19.39 -5.41 -0.13
N ASN A 154 20.30 -6.34 -0.48
CA ASN A 154 21.60 -6.50 0.19
C ASN A 154 22.46 -5.22 0.12
N SER A 155 22.28 -4.37 -0.89
CA SER A 155 23.04 -3.11 -0.99
C SER A 155 22.68 -2.04 0.06
N GLN A 156 21.66 -2.28 0.90
CA GLN A 156 21.15 -1.31 1.87
C GLN A 156 21.37 -1.69 3.34
N HIS A 157 22.34 -2.56 3.66
CA HIS A 157 22.50 -3.17 5.00
C HIS A 157 22.39 -2.21 6.20
N LEU A 158 22.79 -0.94 6.07
CA LEU A 158 22.80 0.06 7.15
C LEU A 158 21.50 0.88 7.33
N SER A 159 20.54 0.83 6.40
CA SER A 159 19.29 1.63 6.50
C SER A 159 18.14 0.88 7.19
N LEU A 160 17.23 1.63 7.82
CA LEU A 160 16.00 1.10 8.41
C LEU A 160 15.17 0.35 7.35
N HIS A 161 14.71 -0.87 7.67
CA HIS A 161 13.82 -1.62 6.78
C HIS A 161 12.40 -1.08 6.87
N LEU A 162 11.97 -0.27 5.90
CA LEU A 162 10.69 0.46 5.96
C LEU A 162 9.48 -0.45 6.23
N TRP A 163 9.42 -1.61 5.59
CA TRP A 163 8.32 -2.56 5.82
C TRP A 163 8.19 -3.04 7.27
N ARG A 164 9.31 -3.16 8.01
CA ARG A 164 9.27 -3.59 9.43
C ARG A 164 8.61 -2.57 10.35
N LEU A 165 8.36 -1.36 9.87
CA LEU A 165 7.64 -0.33 10.61
C LEU A 165 6.12 -0.52 10.55
N PHE A 166 5.61 -1.34 9.63
CA PHE A 166 4.19 -1.56 9.46
C PHE A 166 3.67 -2.60 10.47
N GLY A 167 2.65 -2.22 11.24
CA GLY A 167 1.86 -3.16 12.02
C GLY A 167 0.93 -3.99 11.13
N LEU A 168 0.85 -5.30 11.36
CA LEU A 168 0.00 -6.21 10.60
C LEU A 168 -1.42 -6.26 11.18
N VAL A 169 -2.42 -6.10 10.32
CA VAL A 169 -3.84 -6.34 10.62
C VAL A 169 -4.38 -7.31 9.58
N GLU A 170 -4.82 -8.49 10.00
CA GLU A 170 -5.43 -9.48 9.11
C GLU A 170 -6.95 -9.48 9.27
N LEU A 171 -7.66 -9.31 8.14
CA LEU A 171 -9.09 -9.50 8.05
C LEU A 171 -9.38 -10.98 7.79
N THR A 172 -10.00 -11.64 8.76
CA THR A 172 -10.27 -13.09 8.74
C THR A 172 -11.72 -13.44 8.42
N HIS A 173 -12.66 -12.54 8.69
CA HIS A 173 -14.09 -12.80 8.49
C HIS A 173 -14.48 -12.63 7.01
N ASN A 174 -14.94 -13.72 6.38
CA ASN A 174 -15.45 -13.70 5.01
C ASN A 174 -16.83 -13.02 4.96
N MET A 175 -16.96 -12.00 4.12
CA MET A 175 -18.16 -11.17 3.98
C MET A 175 -18.95 -11.47 2.69
N ARG A 176 -18.40 -12.27 1.76
CA ARG A 176 -18.95 -12.47 0.41
C ARG A 176 -19.71 -13.79 0.25
N GLN A 177 -19.45 -14.78 1.10
CA GLN A 177 -19.96 -16.16 0.95
C GLN A 177 -20.59 -16.69 2.25
N GLN A 178 -21.67 -16.06 2.71
CA GLN A 178 -22.58 -16.70 3.66
C GLN A 178 -23.34 -17.82 2.93
N GLY A 179 -22.71 -18.98 2.72
CA GLY A 179 -23.39 -20.15 2.15
C GLY A 179 -22.51 -21.25 1.57
N ASP A 180 -21.34 -20.95 1.01
CA ASP A 180 -20.50 -21.94 0.31
C ASP A 180 -19.12 -22.09 0.95
N ILE A 181 -19.09 -22.82 2.06
CA ILE A 181 -17.88 -23.07 2.87
C ILE A 181 -16.83 -23.84 2.04
N SER A 182 -17.28 -24.77 1.20
CA SER A 182 -16.44 -25.61 0.35
C SER A 182 -15.63 -24.77 -0.66
N PHE A 183 -16.26 -23.78 -1.30
CA PHE A 183 -15.58 -22.89 -2.24
C PHE A 183 -14.62 -21.90 -1.52
N VAL A 184 -14.95 -21.46 -0.30
CA VAL A 184 -14.04 -20.66 0.54
C VAL A 184 -12.78 -21.46 0.88
N ASP A 185 -12.94 -22.72 1.28
CA ASP A 185 -11.83 -23.60 1.62
C ASP A 185 -10.94 -23.86 0.41
N LEU A 186 -11.52 -24.11 -0.76
CA LEU A 186 -10.81 -24.18 -2.04
C LEU A 186 -9.99 -22.91 -2.32
N LEU A 187 -10.59 -21.72 -2.21
CA LEU A 187 -9.88 -20.47 -2.48
C LEU A 187 -8.75 -20.19 -1.47
N ASN A 188 -8.94 -20.55 -0.20
CA ASN A 188 -7.90 -20.45 0.82
C ASN A 188 -6.77 -21.46 0.59
N ALA A 189 -7.11 -22.69 0.19
CA ALA A 189 -6.16 -23.73 -0.20
C ALA A 189 -5.33 -23.29 -1.41
N LEU A 190 -5.96 -22.71 -2.44
CA LEU A 190 -5.31 -22.11 -3.61
C LEU A 190 -4.36 -20.97 -3.18
N ARG A 191 -4.82 -20.08 -2.29
CA ARG A 191 -4.04 -18.94 -1.79
C ARG A 191 -2.73 -19.37 -1.14
N VAL A 192 -2.72 -20.50 -0.43
CA VAL A 192 -1.52 -21.04 0.24
C VAL A 192 -0.80 -22.13 -0.56
N GLY A 193 -1.32 -22.51 -1.72
CA GLY A 193 -0.79 -23.59 -2.56
C GLY A 193 -0.94 -25.00 -1.98
N LYS A 194 -1.86 -25.22 -1.05
CA LYS A 194 -2.11 -26.53 -0.39
C LYS A 194 -3.43 -27.13 -0.85
N MET A 195 -3.46 -27.60 -2.08
CA MET A 195 -4.64 -28.23 -2.68
C MET A 195 -4.74 -29.70 -2.27
N GLU A 196 -5.96 -30.21 -2.11
CA GLU A 196 -6.28 -31.58 -1.69
C GLU A 196 -7.30 -32.14 -2.71
N ALA A 197 -7.48 -33.46 -2.78
CA ALA A 197 -8.40 -34.09 -3.74
C ALA A 197 -9.82 -33.48 -3.69
N LYS A 198 -10.35 -33.27 -2.48
CA LYS A 198 -11.67 -32.65 -2.24
C LYS A 198 -11.85 -31.25 -2.86
N HIS A 199 -10.74 -30.53 -3.11
CA HIS A 199 -10.76 -29.20 -3.71
C HIS A 199 -10.94 -29.28 -5.24
N PHE A 200 -10.48 -30.36 -5.88
CA PHE A 200 -10.65 -30.56 -7.32
C PHE A 200 -12.07 -30.98 -7.68
N ASP A 201 -12.74 -31.72 -6.79
CA ASP A 201 -14.13 -32.15 -6.97
C ASP A 201 -15.14 -30.98 -7.01
N ILE A 202 -14.74 -29.80 -6.51
CA ILE A 202 -15.56 -28.57 -6.53
C ILE A 202 -15.43 -27.82 -7.88
N LEU A 203 -14.38 -28.12 -8.66
CA LEU A 203 -14.07 -27.44 -9.93
C LEU A 203 -14.62 -28.17 -11.17
N ILE A 204 -15.20 -29.36 -10.99
CA ILE A 204 -15.79 -30.22 -12.04
C ILE A 204 -17.31 -30.14 -11.95
#